data_AF-A0A353Z2U7-F1
#
_entry.id   AF-A0A353Z2U7-F1
#
_cell.length_a   1.000
_cell.length_b   1.000
_cell.length_c   1.000
_cell.angle_alpha   90.00
_cell.angle_beta   90.00
_cell.angle_gamma   90.00
#
_symmetry.space_group_name_H-M   'P 1'
#
loop_
_entity.id
_entity.type
_entity.pdbx_description
1 polymer ?
#
loop_
_entity_poly.entity_id
_entity_poly.type
_entity_poly.pdbx_seq_one_letter_code
_entity_poly.pdbx_strand_id
1 'polypeptide(L)'
;MMDNYIVQGYESDKNRINKKIVLCLSGGFDSTALLFYYVAKYGEKRIFPVYFHYGQKNRTWELYAVGKALGYVYCKHPLQHFVLPIPDDMKSGIINSESSKDQFDEPDFFMPNRNALMLSIAFMYATTIGATTVGFGAVSAEHNYPDDTINFYKAFNNAMTLSLKGQVSLETPFILRDKRKIYNLFESPERHFLKEISYSCGNGSETVHSWGRGCGVCSDCKSRMFMGDK
;
A
#
# COMPACT_ATOMS: atom_id res chain seq x y z
N MET A 1 -18.31 -13.63 -18.59
CA MET A 1 -17.09 -14.32 -18.10
C MET A 1 -16.26 -13.31 -17.31
N MET A 2 -15.99 -13.61 -16.04
CA MET A 2 -14.98 -13.03 -15.13
C MET A 2 -15.23 -11.67 -14.45
N ASP A 3 -16.20 -11.64 -13.53
CA ASP A 3 -16.21 -10.74 -12.36
C ASP A 3 -15.48 -11.38 -11.17
N ASN A 4 -14.17 -11.64 -11.31
CA ASN A 4 -13.33 -12.21 -10.24
C ASN A 4 -12.37 -11.19 -9.59
N TYR A 5 -12.61 -9.88 -9.79
CA TYR A 5 -11.70 -8.84 -9.27
C TYR A 5 -12.01 -8.42 -7.83
N ILE A 6 -13.19 -8.81 -7.34
CA ILE A 6 -13.53 -8.89 -5.94
C ILE A 6 -14.43 -10.11 -5.86
N VAL A 7 -14.14 -11.08 -5.00
CA VAL A 7 -15.21 -11.94 -4.49
C VAL A 7 -16.08 -11.03 -3.63
N GLN A 8 -16.96 -10.23 -4.25
CA GLN A 8 -18.20 -9.80 -3.60
C GLN A 8 -19.18 -10.97 -3.70
N GLY A 9 -18.73 -12.14 -3.24
CA GLY A 9 -19.66 -13.10 -2.69
C GLY A 9 -20.27 -12.46 -1.46
N TYR A 10 -21.53 -12.74 -1.21
CA TYR A 10 -22.19 -12.43 0.03
C TYR A 10 -21.36 -13.06 1.18
N GLU A 11 -20.46 -12.29 1.77
CA GLU A 11 -19.60 -12.73 2.86
C GLU A 11 -20.51 -12.78 4.09
N SER A 12 -20.85 -13.99 4.54
CA SER A 12 -21.73 -14.15 5.70
C SER A 12 -21.21 -13.33 6.89
N ASP A 13 -22.09 -12.81 7.73
CA ASP A 13 -21.67 -12.00 8.89
C ASP A 13 -20.67 -12.74 9.79
N LYS A 14 -20.77 -14.08 9.88
CA LYS A 14 -19.80 -14.91 10.59
C LYS A 14 -18.39 -14.90 9.95
N ASN A 15 -18.30 -14.94 8.62
CA ASN A 15 -17.02 -14.85 7.92
C ASN A 15 -16.42 -13.45 8.02
N ARG A 16 -17.27 -12.42 7.92
CA ARG A 16 -16.87 -11.02 8.12
C ARG A 16 -16.36 -10.77 9.54
N ILE A 17 -17.02 -11.37 10.55
CA ILE A 17 -16.59 -11.31 11.94
C ILE A 17 -15.29 -12.08 12.14
N ASN A 18 -14.98 -13.18 11.45
CA ASN A 18 -13.75 -13.94 11.72
C ASN A 18 -12.55 -13.58 10.83
N LYS A 19 -12.73 -12.71 9.84
CA LYS A 19 -11.68 -12.31 8.89
C LYS A 19 -10.54 -11.58 9.60
N LYS A 20 -9.31 -12.11 9.49
CA LYS A 20 -8.09 -11.38 9.86
C LYS A 20 -7.37 -10.98 8.59
N ILE A 21 -6.93 -9.73 8.53
CA ILE A 21 -6.35 -9.12 7.34
C ILE A 21 -4.95 -8.65 7.68
N VAL A 22 -3.94 -9.23 7.02
CA VAL A 22 -2.58 -8.67 7.00
C VAL A 22 -2.58 -7.52 6.01
N LEU A 23 -2.39 -6.29 6.48
CA LEU A 23 -2.41 -5.09 5.65
C LEU A 23 -0.97 -4.62 5.39
N CYS A 24 -0.54 -4.58 4.13
CA CYS A 24 0.70 -3.94 3.73
C CYS A 24 0.55 -2.42 3.81
N LEU A 25 1.05 -1.81 4.88
CA LEU A 25 0.91 -0.40 5.19
C LEU A 25 2.25 0.32 4.99
N SER A 26 2.30 1.29 4.08
CA SER A 26 3.52 2.06 3.74
C SER A 26 3.50 3.50 4.25
N GLY A 27 2.33 4.02 4.67
CA GLY A 27 2.15 5.44 5.00
C GLY A 27 1.86 6.33 3.79
N GLY A 28 1.93 5.78 2.58
CA GLY A 28 1.44 6.44 1.36
C GLY A 28 -0.08 6.56 1.31
N PHE A 29 -0.58 7.32 0.34
CA PHE A 29 -2.02 7.53 0.16
C PHE A 29 -2.78 6.20 0.02
N ASP A 30 -2.37 5.31 -0.87
CA ASP A 30 -3.16 4.12 -1.23
C ASP A 30 -3.25 3.12 -0.08
N SER A 31 -2.14 2.87 0.62
CA SER A 31 -2.09 1.94 1.75
C SER A 31 -2.82 2.49 2.99
N THR A 32 -2.78 3.81 3.20
CA THR A 32 -3.52 4.49 4.26
C THR A 32 -5.03 4.49 3.98
N ALA A 33 -5.42 4.77 2.73
CA ALA A 33 -6.81 4.64 2.30
C ALA A 33 -7.30 3.19 2.50
N LEU A 34 -6.45 2.19 2.20
CA LEU A 34 -6.81 0.79 2.38
C LEU A 34 -7.01 0.42 3.85
N LEU A 35 -6.20 0.98 4.75
CA LEU A 35 -6.41 0.88 6.20
C LEU A 35 -7.80 1.39 6.57
N PHE A 36 -8.16 2.61 6.16
CA PHE A 36 -9.45 3.22 6.51
C PHE A 36 -10.61 2.42 5.94
N TYR A 37 -10.49 1.96 4.69
CA TYR A 37 -11.48 1.12 4.03
C TYR A 37 -11.73 -0.17 4.80
N TYR A 38 -10.67 -0.89 5.20
CA TYR A 38 -10.85 -2.13 5.95
C TYR A 38 -11.29 -1.94 7.39
N VAL A 39 -10.86 -0.88 8.06
CA VAL A 39 -11.36 -0.56 9.41
C VAL A 39 -12.85 -0.26 9.37
N ALA A 40 -13.32 0.56 8.42
CA ALA A 40 -14.75 0.83 8.25
C ALA A 40 -15.55 -0.45 7.92
N LYS A 41 -14.97 -1.36 7.14
CA LYS A 41 -15.65 -2.59 6.69
C LYS A 41 -15.62 -3.72 7.71
N TYR A 42 -14.52 -3.93 8.42
CA TYR A 42 -14.26 -5.12 9.23
C TYR A 42 -13.96 -4.81 10.71
N GLY A 43 -13.70 -3.56 11.05
CA GLY A 43 -13.30 -3.12 12.38
C GLY A 43 -11.79 -3.21 12.62
N GLU A 44 -11.30 -2.36 13.50
CA GLU A 44 -9.86 -2.16 13.78
C GLU A 44 -9.18 -3.39 14.38
N LYS A 45 -9.95 -4.27 15.06
CA LYS A 45 -9.46 -5.54 15.62
C LYS A 45 -9.11 -6.59 14.56
N ARG A 46 -9.49 -6.38 13.31
CA ARG A 46 -9.27 -7.33 12.20
C ARG A 46 -8.02 -7.04 11.39
N ILE A 47 -7.37 -5.90 11.64
CA ILE A 47 -6.25 -5.42 10.83
C ILE A 47 -4.92 -5.71 11.52
N PHE A 48 -4.06 -6.46 10.85
CA PHE A 48 -2.70 -6.79 11.27
C PHE A 48 -1.72 -6.05 10.35
N PRO A 49 -1.29 -4.83 10.72
CA PRO A 49 -0.48 -4.00 9.84
C PRO A 49 0.96 -4.54 9.76
N VAL A 50 1.50 -4.53 8.53
CA VAL A 50 2.90 -4.86 8.25
C VAL A 50 3.54 -3.70 7.49
N TYR A 51 4.77 -3.35 7.84
CA TYR A 51 5.58 -2.34 7.16
C TYR A 51 6.89 -2.97 6.70
N PHE A 52 7.33 -2.63 5.50
CA PHE A 52 8.54 -3.15 4.88
C PHE A 52 9.61 -2.07 4.80
N HIS A 53 10.76 -2.34 5.41
CA HIS A 53 11.97 -1.54 5.28
C HIS A 53 12.93 -2.27 4.36
N TYR A 54 13.24 -1.66 3.21
CA TYR A 54 14.08 -2.23 2.17
C TYR A 54 15.16 -1.25 1.71
N GLY A 55 15.55 -0.32 2.59
CA GLY A 55 16.52 0.74 2.30
C GLY A 55 15.94 2.00 1.67
N GLN A 56 14.60 2.17 1.65
CA GLN A 56 13.98 3.33 1.01
C GLN A 56 14.33 4.66 1.71
N LYS A 57 14.63 5.69 0.92
CA LYS A 57 15.07 7.02 1.39
C LYS A 57 14.07 7.69 2.33
N ASN A 58 12.79 7.55 2.02
CA ASN A 58 11.71 8.28 2.68
C ASN A 58 11.18 7.60 3.94
N ARG A 59 11.88 6.57 4.44
CA ARG A 59 11.46 5.73 5.56
C ARG A 59 11.01 6.52 6.80
N THR A 60 11.70 7.59 7.16
CA THR A 60 11.36 8.39 8.36
C THR A 60 9.94 8.96 8.27
N TRP A 61 9.58 9.55 7.12
CA TRP A 61 8.27 10.12 6.89
C TRP A 61 7.19 9.07 6.62
N GLU A 62 7.54 7.98 5.96
CA GLU A 62 6.67 6.82 5.84
C GLU A 62 6.27 6.30 7.22
N LEU A 63 7.23 6.04 8.12
CA LEU A 63 6.96 5.56 9.47
C LEU A 63 6.16 6.58 10.30
N TYR A 64 6.42 7.88 10.15
CA TYR A 64 5.60 8.92 10.75
C TYR A 64 4.14 8.84 10.30
N ALA A 65 3.91 8.74 8.99
CA ALA A 65 2.58 8.62 8.40
C ALA A 65 1.87 7.33 8.85
N VAL A 66 2.59 6.20 8.88
CA VAL A 66 2.10 4.91 9.40
C VAL A 66 1.65 5.05 10.85
N GLY A 67 2.46 5.66 11.71
CA GLY A 67 2.13 5.86 13.12
C GLY A 67 0.86 6.71 13.31
N LYS A 68 0.74 7.81 12.55
CA LYS A 68 -0.46 8.65 12.55
C LYS A 68 -1.71 7.91 12.08
N ALA A 69 -1.59 7.14 10.99
CA ALA A 69 -2.69 6.35 10.45
C ALA A 69 -3.19 5.29 11.44
N LEU A 70 -2.27 4.54 12.07
CA LEU A 70 -2.61 3.52 13.06
C LEU A 70 -3.22 4.11 14.33
N GLY A 71 -2.73 5.28 14.76
CA GLY A 71 -3.28 6.02 15.89
C GLY A 71 -4.72 6.50 15.62
N TYR A 72 -4.98 7.05 14.44
CA TYR A 72 -6.30 7.53 14.05
C TYR A 72 -7.38 6.46 14.09
N VAL A 73 -7.06 5.25 13.62
CA VAL A 73 -8.00 4.12 13.60
C VAL A 73 -8.01 3.31 14.90
N TYR A 74 -7.21 3.70 15.91
CA TYR A 74 -7.03 2.95 17.16
C TYR A 74 -6.69 1.47 16.94
N CYS A 75 -5.77 1.19 16.01
CA CYS A 75 -5.40 -0.18 15.66
C CYS A 75 -4.97 -0.99 16.90
N LYS A 76 -5.49 -2.21 17.04
CA LYS A 76 -5.28 -3.05 18.24
C LYS A 76 -4.08 -3.97 18.15
N HIS A 77 -3.53 -4.14 16.95
CA HIS A 77 -2.40 -5.03 16.71
C HIS A 77 -1.13 -4.22 16.50
N PRO A 78 0.03 -4.70 17.00
CA PRO A 78 1.29 -4.02 16.79
C PRO A 78 1.65 -4.01 15.31
N LEU A 79 2.33 -2.94 14.88
CA LEU A 79 2.96 -2.90 13.57
C LEU A 79 4.09 -3.92 13.51
N GLN A 80 3.99 -4.88 12.60
CA GLN A 80 5.12 -5.76 12.30
C GLN A 80 6.05 -5.09 11.31
N HIS A 81 7.32 -5.02 11.67
CA HIS A 81 8.35 -4.36 10.87
C HIS A 81 9.27 -5.42 10.26
N PHE A 82 9.20 -5.57 8.94
CA PHE A 82 10.05 -6.49 8.18
C PHE A 82 11.18 -5.71 7.52
N VAL A 83 12.42 -6.03 7.88
CA VAL A 83 13.60 -5.51 7.20
C VAL A 83 13.98 -6.49 6.10
N LEU A 84 13.95 -6.04 4.85
CA LEU A 84 14.25 -6.84 3.67
C LEU A 84 15.75 -6.81 3.41
N PRO A 85 16.39 -7.97 3.18
CA PRO A 85 17.80 -8.03 2.85
C PRO A 85 17.99 -7.63 1.38
N ILE A 86 18.08 -6.34 1.11
CA ILE A 86 18.44 -5.81 -0.20
C ILE A 86 19.95 -5.51 -0.19
N PRO A 87 20.77 -6.25 -0.94
CA PRO A 87 22.19 -5.96 -1.10
C PRO A 87 22.46 -4.56 -1.66
N ASP A 88 23.58 -3.94 -1.27
CA ASP A 88 23.94 -2.57 -1.67
C ASP A 88 24.17 -2.39 -3.19
N ASP A 89 24.45 -3.47 -3.91
CA ASP A 89 24.59 -3.50 -5.36
C ASP A 89 23.24 -3.54 -6.11
N MET A 90 22.13 -3.81 -5.42
CA MET A 90 20.77 -3.65 -5.95
C MET A 90 20.30 -2.20 -5.83
N LYS A 91 20.61 -1.38 -6.85
CA LYS A 91 20.32 0.07 -6.85
C LYS A 91 19.02 0.39 -7.61
N SER A 92 18.27 1.36 -7.08
CA SER A 92 17.13 2.01 -7.74
C SER A 92 16.95 3.42 -7.18
N GLY A 93 16.17 4.26 -7.85
CA GLY A 93 15.83 5.61 -7.39
C GLY A 93 15.20 5.66 -5.99
N ILE A 94 14.64 4.55 -5.50
CA ILE A 94 14.01 4.45 -4.17
C ILE A 94 15.02 4.19 -3.05
N ILE A 95 16.07 3.39 -3.30
CA ILE A 95 17.02 2.94 -2.27
C ILE A 95 18.30 3.79 -2.27
N ASN A 96 18.81 4.17 -3.46
CA ASN A 96 20.09 4.87 -3.57
C ASN A 96 20.11 5.83 -4.78
N SER A 97 20.31 7.15 -4.56
CA SER A 97 20.30 8.20 -5.62
C SER A 97 21.63 8.41 -6.32
N GLU A 98 22.69 7.69 -5.95
CA GLU A 98 23.98 7.87 -6.63
C GLU A 98 23.98 7.31 -8.07
N SER A 99 22.93 6.60 -8.49
CA SER A 99 22.69 6.30 -9.89
C SER A 99 22.24 7.57 -10.65
N SER A 100 23.20 8.10 -11.42
CA SER A 100 23.11 9.08 -12.51
C SER A 100 22.60 10.49 -12.19
N LYS A 101 23.54 11.36 -11.81
CA LYS A 101 23.51 12.81 -12.13
C LYS A 101 23.87 13.09 -13.59
N ASP A 102 23.62 12.14 -14.49
CA ASP A 102 23.76 12.36 -15.93
C ASP A 102 22.39 12.76 -16.49
N GLN A 103 22.33 14.05 -16.82
CA GLN A 103 21.51 14.70 -17.83
C GLN A 103 20.31 13.90 -18.40
N PHE A 104 19.11 14.40 -18.10
CA PHE A 104 17.85 14.24 -18.84
C PHE A 104 16.94 13.02 -18.65
N ASP A 105 17.30 11.98 -17.90
CA ASP A 105 16.34 10.91 -17.56
C ASP A 105 16.00 10.90 -16.06
N GLU A 106 14.70 10.93 -15.71
CA GLU A 106 14.25 10.76 -14.32
C GLU A 106 14.77 9.42 -13.78
N PRO A 107 15.33 9.35 -12.56
CA PRO A 107 15.82 8.10 -12.01
C PRO A 107 14.70 7.07 -11.97
N ASP A 108 14.97 5.87 -12.46
CA ASP A 108 13.98 4.79 -12.40
C ASP A 108 13.74 4.43 -10.92
N PHE A 109 12.60 4.90 -10.40
CA PHE A 109 12.11 4.54 -9.07
C PHE A 109 11.58 3.10 -9.04
N PHE A 110 11.71 2.33 -10.12
CA PHE A 110 11.41 0.92 -10.12
C PHE A 110 12.50 0.09 -9.45
N MET A 111 12.12 -0.76 -8.51
CA MET A 111 12.94 -1.90 -8.09
C MET A 111 12.29 -3.18 -8.62
N PRO A 112 12.96 -3.93 -9.51
CA PRO A 112 12.39 -5.14 -10.10
C PRO A 112 11.86 -6.11 -9.05
N ASN A 113 10.60 -6.50 -9.21
CA ASN A 113 9.92 -7.54 -8.43
C ASN A 113 9.83 -7.28 -6.91
N ARG A 114 9.98 -6.02 -6.47
CA ARG A 114 9.85 -5.62 -5.07
C ARG A 114 8.48 -6.01 -4.50
N ASN A 115 7.40 -5.83 -5.27
CA ASN A 115 6.05 -6.11 -4.79
C ASN A 115 5.87 -7.61 -4.50
N ALA A 116 6.44 -8.49 -5.33
CA ALA A 116 6.39 -9.94 -5.09
C ALA A 116 7.12 -10.35 -3.81
N LEU A 117 8.28 -9.74 -3.51
CA LEU A 117 9.03 -10.01 -2.28
C LEU A 117 8.21 -9.61 -1.04
N MET A 118 7.68 -8.38 -1.03
CA MET A 118 6.85 -7.88 0.08
C MET A 118 5.60 -8.74 0.27
N LEU A 119 4.89 -9.07 -0.82
CA LEU A 119 3.70 -9.91 -0.76
C LEU A 119 4.02 -11.32 -0.27
N SER A 120 5.14 -11.92 -0.69
CA SER A 120 5.53 -13.26 -0.24
C SER A 120 5.70 -13.31 1.28
N ILE A 121 6.33 -12.29 1.86
CA ILE A 121 6.50 -12.17 3.31
C ILE A 121 5.14 -11.90 4.00
N ALA A 122 4.29 -11.05 3.42
CA ALA A 122 2.95 -10.79 3.95
C ALA A 122 2.08 -12.06 3.98
N PHE A 123 2.12 -12.88 2.92
CA PHE A 123 1.43 -14.17 2.83
C PHE A 123 1.97 -15.18 3.84
N MET A 124 3.29 -15.24 4.00
CA MET A 124 3.93 -16.06 5.02
C MET A 124 3.44 -15.65 6.42
N TYR A 125 3.50 -14.35 6.75
CA TYR A 125 3.02 -13.85 8.03
C TYR A 125 1.52 -14.13 8.24
N ALA A 126 0.68 -13.87 7.23
CA ALA A 126 -0.75 -14.14 7.28
C ALA A 126 -1.03 -15.60 7.63
N THR A 127 -0.34 -16.53 6.97
CA THR A 127 -0.45 -17.97 7.23
C THR A 127 -0.10 -18.30 8.69
N THR A 128 0.99 -17.74 9.22
CA THR A 128 1.46 -18.05 10.59
C THR A 128 0.50 -17.58 11.69
N ILE A 129 -0.27 -16.52 11.46
CA ILE A 129 -1.21 -15.97 12.45
C ILE A 129 -2.66 -16.42 12.20
N GLY A 130 -2.87 -17.30 11.23
CA GLY A 130 -4.19 -17.77 10.79
C GLY A 130 -5.05 -16.64 10.20
N ALA A 131 -4.42 -15.69 9.50
CA ALA A 131 -5.12 -14.71 8.69
C ALA A 131 -5.44 -15.26 7.31
N THR A 132 -6.62 -14.92 6.80
CA THR A 132 -7.14 -15.46 5.54
C THR A 132 -6.92 -14.50 4.38
N THR A 133 -6.42 -13.30 4.65
CA THR A 133 -6.36 -12.22 3.66
C THR A 133 -5.08 -11.41 3.82
N VAL A 134 -4.42 -11.15 2.70
CA VAL A 134 -3.40 -10.11 2.55
C VAL A 134 -4.02 -8.96 1.75
N GLY A 135 -4.04 -7.77 2.32
CA GLY A 135 -4.52 -6.55 1.68
C GLY A 135 -3.37 -5.71 1.14
N PHE A 136 -3.46 -5.31 -0.13
CA PHE A 136 -2.44 -4.50 -0.79
C PHE A 136 -3.07 -3.33 -1.57
N GLY A 137 -2.58 -2.11 -1.34
CA GLY A 137 -3.15 -0.87 -1.89
C GLY A 137 -2.73 -0.58 -3.33
N ALA A 138 -2.80 -1.55 -4.24
CA ALA A 138 -2.41 -1.36 -5.63
C ALA A 138 -3.46 -0.59 -6.43
N VAL A 139 -2.98 0.23 -7.38
CA VAL A 139 -3.78 1.06 -8.28
C VAL A 139 -3.15 0.99 -9.68
N SER A 140 -3.61 0.07 -10.53
CA SER A 140 -2.84 -0.33 -11.74
C SER A 140 -2.75 0.74 -12.83
N ALA A 141 -3.56 1.78 -12.77
CA ALA A 141 -3.58 2.84 -13.79
C ALA A 141 -2.50 3.92 -13.56
N GLU A 142 -1.76 3.86 -12.45
CA GLU A 142 -0.84 4.94 -12.05
C GLU A 142 0.62 4.66 -12.37
N HIS A 143 1.02 3.39 -12.46
CA HIS A 143 2.41 3.00 -12.69
C HIS A 143 2.55 2.07 -13.88
N ASN A 144 3.61 2.26 -14.65
CA ASN A 144 3.99 1.35 -15.75
C ASN A 144 4.90 0.20 -15.27
N TYR A 145 4.77 -0.21 -14.00
CA TYR A 145 5.61 -1.25 -13.42
C TYR A 145 5.03 -2.66 -13.69
N PRO A 146 5.82 -3.62 -14.19
CA PRO A 146 5.35 -4.97 -14.49
C PRO A 146 4.74 -5.70 -13.28
N ASP A 147 5.22 -5.43 -12.07
CA ASP A 147 4.79 -6.03 -10.81
C ASP A 147 3.69 -5.23 -10.06
N ASP A 148 3.01 -4.31 -10.76
CA ASP A 148 1.86 -3.53 -10.26
C ASP A 148 0.63 -3.64 -11.19
N THR A 149 0.56 -4.73 -11.97
CA THR A 149 -0.55 -4.97 -12.91
C THR A 149 -1.59 -5.95 -12.35
N ILE A 150 -2.81 -5.85 -12.87
CA ILE A 150 -3.89 -6.80 -12.58
C ILE A 150 -3.46 -8.25 -12.87
N ASN A 151 -2.79 -8.48 -13.99
CA ASN A 151 -2.34 -9.81 -14.41
C ASN A 151 -1.26 -10.34 -13.47
N PHE A 152 -0.33 -9.48 -13.04
CA PHE A 152 0.66 -9.83 -12.02
C PHE A 152 -0.02 -10.27 -10.72
N TYR A 153 -0.93 -9.47 -10.15
CA TYR A 153 -1.57 -9.80 -8.88
C TYR A 153 -2.41 -11.08 -8.95
N LYS A 154 -3.07 -11.34 -10.08
CA LYS A 154 -3.78 -12.61 -10.33
C LYS A 154 -2.83 -13.80 -10.35
N ALA A 155 -1.76 -13.70 -11.13
CA ALA A 155 -0.76 -14.76 -11.25
C ALA A 155 -0.10 -15.04 -9.89
N PHE A 156 0.26 -13.98 -9.17
CA PHE A 156 0.83 -14.07 -7.83
C PHE A 156 -0.13 -14.75 -6.84
N ASN A 157 -1.39 -14.32 -6.80
CA ASN A 157 -2.39 -14.92 -5.92
C ASN A 157 -2.64 -16.41 -6.24
N ASN A 158 -2.59 -16.80 -7.52
CA ASN A 158 -2.69 -18.20 -7.92
C ASN A 158 -1.47 -19.01 -7.41
N ALA A 159 -0.26 -18.50 -7.56
CA ALA A 159 0.94 -19.14 -7.02
C ALA A 159 0.87 -19.30 -5.49
N MET A 160 0.38 -18.29 -4.77
CA MET A 160 0.16 -18.36 -3.33
C MET A 160 -0.93 -19.37 -2.95
N THR A 161 -2.02 -19.43 -3.72
CA THR A 161 -3.09 -20.42 -3.52
C THR A 161 -2.55 -21.84 -3.60
N LEU A 162 -1.69 -22.14 -4.60
CA LEU A 162 -1.08 -23.45 -4.77
C LEU A 162 -0.10 -23.78 -3.62
N SER A 163 0.77 -22.84 -3.26
CA SER A 163 1.79 -23.08 -2.21
C SER A 163 1.23 -23.15 -0.79
N LEU A 164 0.14 -22.41 -0.52
CA LEU A 164 -0.48 -22.30 0.82
C LEU A 164 -1.84 -23.00 0.91
N LYS A 165 -2.17 -23.87 -0.05
CA LYS A 165 -3.41 -24.67 -0.09
C LYS A 165 -4.68 -23.81 0.05
N GLY A 166 -4.67 -22.61 -0.52
CA GLY A 166 -5.80 -21.67 -0.53
C GLY A 166 -6.19 -21.10 0.83
N GLN A 167 -5.32 -21.17 1.85
CA GLN A 167 -5.60 -20.64 3.18
C GLN A 167 -5.66 -19.11 3.24
N VAL A 168 -4.92 -18.44 2.35
CA VAL A 168 -4.76 -16.99 2.29
C VAL A 168 -5.05 -16.51 0.87
N SER A 169 -5.76 -15.39 0.73
CA SER A 169 -6.00 -14.72 -0.54
C SER A 169 -5.48 -13.28 -0.56
N LEU A 170 -5.11 -12.79 -1.74
CA LEU A 170 -4.76 -11.40 -1.98
C LEU A 170 -6.01 -10.58 -2.31
N GLU A 171 -6.14 -9.42 -1.66
CA GLU A 171 -7.14 -8.41 -2.00
C GLU A 171 -6.48 -7.09 -2.41
N THR A 172 -6.88 -6.57 -3.58
CA THR A 172 -6.46 -5.27 -4.13
C THR A 172 -7.70 -4.44 -4.52
N PRO A 173 -8.51 -3.98 -3.56
CA PRO A 173 -9.84 -3.40 -3.84
C PRO A 173 -9.82 -2.10 -4.64
N PHE A 174 -8.65 -1.49 -4.80
CA PHE A 174 -8.45 -0.23 -5.52
C PHE A 174 -7.82 -0.40 -6.90
N ILE A 175 -7.52 -1.63 -7.34
CA ILE A 175 -6.72 -1.88 -8.55
C ILE A 175 -7.30 -1.23 -9.82
N LEU A 176 -8.64 -1.13 -9.92
CA LEU A 176 -9.37 -0.52 -11.04
C LEU A 176 -9.85 0.92 -10.77
N ARG A 177 -9.45 1.52 -9.65
CA ARG A 177 -9.87 2.87 -9.28
C ARG A 177 -8.79 3.89 -9.64
N ASP A 178 -9.18 5.15 -9.66
CA ASP A 178 -8.25 6.27 -9.60
C ASP A 178 -8.23 6.85 -8.18
N LYS A 179 -7.17 7.56 -7.80
CA LYS A 179 -7.05 8.15 -6.45
C LYS A 179 -8.20 9.08 -6.08
N ARG A 180 -8.83 9.76 -7.04
CA ARG A 180 -10.01 10.60 -6.76
C ARG A 180 -11.20 9.76 -6.32
N LYS A 181 -11.48 8.65 -6.99
CA LYS A 181 -12.52 7.69 -6.60
C LYS A 181 -12.21 7.02 -5.27
N ILE A 182 -10.94 6.76 -4.96
CA ILE A 182 -10.52 6.24 -3.65
C ILE A 182 -10.77 7.30 -2.56
N TYR A 183 -10.33 8.54 -2.79
CA TYR A 183 -10.51 9.64 -1.85
C TYR A 183 -11.99 9.89 -1.54
N ASN A 184 -12.86 9.80 -2.54
CA ASN A 184 -14.31 9.99 -2.39
C ASN A 184 -15.03 8.83 -1.69
N LEU A 185 -14.34 7.74 -1.31
CA LEU A 185 -14.92 6.67 -0.48
C LEU A 185 -15.12 7.09 0.97
N PHE A 186 -14.40 8.12 1.43
CA PHE A 186 -14.33 8.50 2.82
C PHE A 186 -15.14 9.76 3.09
N GLU A 187 -15.62 9.96 4.32
CA GLU A 187 -16.28 11.18 4.74
C GLU A 187 -15.28 12.33 4.95
N SER A 188 -15.79 13.55 5.19
CA SER A 188 -14.94 14.75 5.28
C SER A 188 -13.80 14.64 6.31
N PRO A 189 -14.02 14.17 7.55
CA PRO A 189 -12.95 14.04 8.54
C PRO A 189 -11.84 13.08 8.10
N GLU A 190 -12.20 11.90 7.61
CA GLU A 190 -11.27 10.87 7.12
C GLU A 190 -10.52 11.34 5.87
N ARG A 191 -11.20 12.02 4.94
CA ARG A 191 -10.57 12.62 3.75
C ARG A 191 -9.53 13.65 4.15
N HIS A 192 -9.90 14.57 5.03
CA HIS A 192 -8.99 15.60 5.53
C HIS A 192 -7.78 14.96 6.21
N PHE A 193 -8.01 13.99 7.09
CA PHE A 193 -6.93 13.30 7.78
C PHE A 193 -6.02 12.52 6.81
N LEU A 194 -6.59 11.76 5.85
CA LEU A 194 -5.87 11.03 4.81
C LEU A 194 -4.96 11.98 3.99
N LYS A 195 -5.49 13.15 3.62
CA LYS A 195 -4.76 14.20 2.89
C LYS A 195 -3.54 14.68 3.68
N GLU A 196 -3.72 14.99 4.96
CA GLU A 196 -2.69 15.59 5.81
C GLU A 196 -1.56 14.63 6.20
N ILE A 197 -1.90 13.37 6.49
CA ILE A 197 -0.96 12.44 7.09
C ILE A 197 -0.24 11.54 6.09
N SER A 198 -0.87 11.24 4.95
CA SER A 198 -0.23 10.37 3.96
C SER A 198 1.01 11.03 3.35
N TYR A 199 2.04 10.23 3.09
CA TYR A 199 3.30 10.67 2.54
C TYR A 199 3.73 9.78 1.37
N SER A 200 3.82 10.38 0.18
CA SER A 200 4.18 9.66 -1.06
C SER A 200 5.32 10.31 -1.83
N CYS A 201 5.92 11.41 -1.35
CA CYS A 201 6.90 12.15 -2.14
C CYS A 201 8.20 11.34 -2.34
N GLY A 202 8.47 10.91 -3.58
CA GLY A 202 9.72 10.23 -3.95
C GLY A 202 10.99 11.05 -3.68
N ASN A 203 10.90 12.38 -3.77
CA ASN A 203 12.04 13.29 -3.58
C ASN A 203 12.36 13.65 -2.12
N GLY A 204 11.60 13.17 -1.14
CA GLY A 204 11.91 13.46 0.28
C GLY A 204 11.48 14.85 0.76
N SER A 205 10.67 15.58 0.00
CA SER A 205 10.26 16.93 0.41
C SER A 205 9.14 16.90 1.45
N GLU A 206 9.30 17.75 2.46
CA GLU A 206 8.38 17.91 3.59
C GLU A 206 7.47 19.13 3.45
N THR A 207 7.53 19.83 2.32
CA THR A 207 6.74 21.03 2.06
C THR A 207 5.25 20.71 2.17
N VAL A 208 4.53 21.54 2.92
CA VAL A 208 3.08 21.40 3.12
C VAL A 208 2.34 22.25 2.08
N HIS A 209 1.43 21.62 1.36
CA HIS A 209 0.52 22.24 0.39
C HIS A 209 -0.93 22.00 0.79
N SER A 210 -1.88 22.66 0.12
CA SER A 210 -3.32 22.45 0.34
C SER A 210 -3.77 21.00 0.10
N TRP A 211 -3.04 20.26 -0.73
CA TRP A 211 -3.26 18.85 -1.06
C TRP A 211 -2.47 17.86 -0.18
N GLY A 212 -1.67 18.33 0.77
CA GLY A 212 -0.83 17.52 1.66
C GLY A 212 0.67 17.79 1.53
N ARG A 213 1.49 16.86 2.03
CA ARG A 213 2.96 17.00 2.10
C ARG A 213 3.68 16.41 0.88
N GLY A 214 4.65 17.14 0.33
CA GLY A 214 5.53 16.68 -0.75
C GLY A 214 6.15 17.80 -1.59
N CYS A 215 6.90 17.46 -2.64
CA CYS A 215 7.61 18.43 -3.49
C CYS A 215 6.72 19.12 -4.55
N GLY A 216 5.54 18.59 -4.83
CA GLY A 216 4.62 19.12 -5.85
C GLY A 216 5.00 18.87 -7.31
N VAL A 217 6.17 18.26 -7.59
CA VAL A 217 6.67 18.08 -8.96
C VAL A 217 6.84 16.61 -9.39
N CYS A 218 7.08 15.68 -8.47
CA CYS A 218 7.20 14.25 -8.79
C CYS A 218 5.84 13.62 -9.12
N SER A 219 5.85 12.49 -9.83
CA SER A 219 4.65 11.74 -10.22
C SER A 219 3.72 11.46 -9.03
N ASP A 220 4.26 10.98 -7.91
CA ASP A 220 3.49 10.71 -6.69
C ASP A 220 2.80 11.96 -6.14
N CYS A 221 3.47 13.11 -6.13
CA CYS A 221 2.87 14.38 -5.68
C CYS A 221 1.78 14.83 -6.65
N LYS A 222 2.04 14.80 -7.97
CA LYS A 222 1.06 15.14 -9.00
C LYS A 222 -0.21 14.30 -8.88
N SER A 223 -0.07 13.01 -8.59
CA SER A 223 -1.21 12.09 -8.37
C SER A 223 -2.11 12.48 -7.19
N ARG A 224 -1.63 13.32 -6.26
CA ARG A 224 -2.31 13.74 -5.03
C ARG A 224 -2.87 15.15 -5.09
N MET A 225 -2.44 15.99 -6.04
CA MET A 225 -2.81 17.40 -6.11
C MET A 225 -4.32 17.67 -6.20
N PHE A 226 -5.10 16.71 -6.71
CA PHE A 226 -6.56 16.82 -6.77
C PHE A 226 -7.24 16.92 -5.39
N MET A 227 -6.55 16.55 -4.31
CA MET A 227 -7.07 16.64 -2.94
C MET A 227 -7.02 18.06 -2.36
N GLY A 228 -6.34 18.99 -3.03
CA GLY A 228 -6.30 20.38 -2.62
C GLY A 228 -7.67 21.02 -2.77
N ASP A 229 -8.00 21.91 -1.84
CA ASP A 229 -9.20 22.73 -1.95
C ASP A 229 -9.07 23.64 -3.19
N LYS A 230 -10.15 23.75 -3.98
CA LYS A 230 -10.24 24.71 -5.09
C LYS A 230 -10.42 26.13 -4.56
#